data_AF-D0EZP2-F1
#
_entry.id   AF-D0EZP2-F1
#
_cell.length_a   1.000
_cell.length_b   1.000
_cell.length_c   1.000
_cell.angle_alpha   90.00
_cell.angle_beta   90.00
_cell.angle_gamma   90.00
#
_symmetry.space_group_name_H-M   'P 1'
#
loop_
_entity.id
_entity.type
_entity.pdbx_description
1 polymer ?
#
loop_
_entity_poly.entity_id
_entity_poly.type
_entity_poly.pdbx_seq_one_letter_code
_entity_poly.pdbx_strand_id
1 'polypeptide(L)'
;MVKHANQSCSALRPWLIVMVVGLLVHQTTPTLTDDCPGAMGNRHIHTMLLRVCGDCYNVLRDPEIEVDCRSGCFTSDTFKSCLELIERGDEFFDFMRRVGILNAGGK
;
A
#
# COMPACT_ATOMS: atom_id res chain seq x y z
N MET A 1 46.74 -3.39 -12.13
CA MET A 1 46.38 -4.70 -12.72
C MET A 1 44.87 -4.86 -12.71
N VAL A 2 44.18 -4.59 -13.82
CA VAL A 2 42.88 -5.20 -14.18
C VAL A 2 42.86 -5.24 -15.71
N LYS A 3 42.73 -6.43 -16.29
CA LYS A 3 42.75 -6.67 -17.74
C LYS A 3 41.36 -6.40 -18.30
N HIS A 4 41.23 -5.50 -19.28
CA HIS A 4 40.00 -5.40 -20.08
C HIS A 4 39.93 -6.64 -20.99
N ALA A 5 39.15 -7.63 -20.59
CA ALA A 5 38.89 -8.83 -21.36
C ALA A 5 37.94 -8.51 -22.51
N ASN A 6 38.49 -8.60 -23.72
CA ASN A 6 37.80 -8.69 -24.99
C ASN A 6 36.98 -10.00 -25.04
N GLN A 7 35.66 -9.92 -25.21
CA GLN A 7 34.87 -11.10 -25.56
C GLN A 7 33.71 -10.77 -26.51
N SER A 8 34.00 -10.99 -27.80
CA SER A 8 33.18 -11.52 -28.89
C SER A 8 31.66 -11.23 -28.90
N CYS A 9 31.28 -10.30 -29.77
CA CYS A 9 29.91 -9.93 -30.11
C CYS A 9 29.23 -11.07 -30.90
N SER A 10 28.36 -11.84 -30.26
CA SER A 10 27.43 -12.76 -30.93
C SER A 10 26.07 -12.08 -31.04
N ALA A 11 25.48 -12.15 -32.24
CA ALA A 11 24.34 -11.39 -32.74
C ALA A 11 23.01 -11.61 -32.00
N LEU A 12 22.95 -11.28 -30.71
CA LEU A 12 21.73 -11.19 -29.94
C LEU A 12 21.04 -9.88 -30.31
N ARG A 13 19.96 -9.99 -31.10
CA ARG A 13 19.10 -8.86 -31.49
C ARG A 13 18.70 -8.08 -30.22
N PRO A 14 19.28 -6.91 -29.94
CA PRO A 14 19.03 -6.20 -28.69
C PRO A 14 17.55 -5.81 -28.58
N TRP A 15 16.88 -5.62 -29.72
CA TRP A 15 15.45 -5.41 -29.85
C TRP A 15 14.60 -6.52 -29.21
N LEU A 16 14.99 -7.80 -29.32
CA LEU A 16 14.23 -8.90 -28.70
C LEU A 16 14.35 -8.84 -27.17
N ILE A 17 15.53 -8.51 -26.65
CA ILE A 17 15.76 -8.33 -25.22
C ILE A 17 14.94 -7.13 -24.73
N VAL A 18 14.93 -6.01 -25.46
CA VAL A 18 14.14 -4.82 -25.13
C VAL A 18 12.63 -5.09 -25.18
N MET A 19 12.14 -5.89 -26.14
CA MET A 19 10.72 -6.28 -26.22
C MET A 19 10.32 -7.21 -25.07
N VAL A 20 11.14 -8.21 -24.74
CA VAL A 20 10.89 -9.15 -23.63
C VAL A 20 10.94 -8.42 -22.28
N VAL A 21 11.93 -7.55 -22.09
CA VAL A 21 12.05 -6.72 -20.87
C VAL A 21 10.92 -5.69 -20.82
N GLY A 22 10.51 -5.09 -21.93
CA GLY A 22 9.38 -4.16 -21.98
C GLY A 22 8.03 -4.80 -21.64
N LEU A 23 7.82 -6.06 -22.04
CA LEU A 23 6.65 -6.86 -21.64
C LEU A 23 6.69 -7.24 -20.16
N LEU A 24 7.86 -7.56 -19.60
CA LEU A 24 8.04 -7.82 -18.17
C LEU A 24 7.89 -6.56 -17.30
N VAL A 25 8.32 -5.39 -17.81
CA VAL A 25 8.29 -4.10 -17.08
C VAL A 25 6.91 -3.45 -17.10
N HIS A 26 6.00 -3.85 -17.99
CA HIS A 26 4.64 -3.28 -18.07
C HIS A 26 3.74 -3.59 -16.86
N GLN A 27 4.10 -4.51 -15.96
CA GLN A 27 3.20 -4.96 -14.90
C GLN A 27 3.44 -4.34 -13.51
N THR A 28 4.39 -3.41 -13.36
CA THR A 28 4.66 -2.79 -12.04
C THR A 28 4.81 -1.28 -12.14
N THR A 29 3.80 -0.58 -12.66
CA THR A 29 3.49 0.72 -12.07
C THR A 29 2.63 0.41 -10.85
N PRO A 30 3.15 0.40 -9.60
CA PRO A 30 2.27 0.66 -8.49
C PRO A 30 1.68 2.03 -8.81
N THR A 31 0.40 2.05 -9.21
CA THR A 31 -0.38 3.26 -9.07
C THR A 31 -0.18 3.62 -7.61
N LEU A 32 0.53 4.72 -7.35
CA LEU A 32 0.51 5.35 -6.04
C LEU A 32 -0.97 5.58 -5.78
N THR A 33 -1.59 4.67 -5.06
CA THR A 33 -3.04 4.69 -4.94
C THR A 33 -3.36 5.98 -4.20
N ASP A 34 -4.24 6.77 -4.82
CA ASP A 34 -4.99 7.87 -4.22
C ASP A 34 -5.88 7.38 -3.05
N ASP A 35 -5.49 6.32 -2.33
CA ASP A 35 -6.30 5.75 -1.28
C ASP A 35 -6.34 6.64 -0.05
N CYS A 36 -5.37 7.54 0.13
CA CYS A 36 -5.34 8.51 1.21
C CYS A 36 -4.48 9.73 0.83
N PRO A 37 -5.07 10.88 0.48
CA PRO A 37 -4.31 11.99 -0.10
C PRO A 37 -3.31 12.63 0.90
N GLY A 38 -3.59 12.56 2.20
CA GLY A 38 -2.70 13.01 3.27
C GLY A 38 -1.67 11.97 3.74
N ALA A 39 -1.66 10.75 3.21
CA ALA A 39 -0.78 9.68 3.71
C ALA A 39 0.71 10.01 3.61
N MET A 40 1.13 10.76 2.58
CA MET A 40 2.53 11.13 2.40
C MET A 40 3.04 12.10 3.47
N GLY A 41 2.22 13.09 3.86
CA GLY A 41 2.54 14.03 4.93
C GLY A 41 2.37 13.42 6.33
N ASN A 42 1.51 12.41 6.45
CA ASN A 42 1.08 11.85 7.72
C ASN A 42 1.32 10.34 7.80
N ARG A 43 2.50 9.89 7.37
CA ARG A 43 2.87 8.46 7.31
C ARG A 43 2.66 7.72 8.62
N HIS A 44 3.02 8.33 9.75
CA HIS A 44 2.80 7.74 11.07
C HIS A 44 1.32 7.45 11.32
N ILE A 45 0.43 8.37 10.93
CA ILE A 45 -1.01 8.18 11.09
C ILE A 45 -1.49 7.04 10.19
N HIS A 46 -1.08 7.04 8.92
CA HIS A 46 -1.40 5.98 7.98
C HIS A 46 -0.96 4.60 8.49
N THR A 47 0.29 4.45 8.93
CA THR A 47 0.78 3.19 9.52
C THR A 47 0.01 2.79 10.77
N MET A 48 -0.42 3.75 11.59
CA MET A 48 -1.22 3.45 12.78
C MET A 48 -2.59 2.88 12.42
N LEU A 49 -3.27 3.43 11.41
CA LEU A 49 -4.55 2.92 10.93
C LEU A 49 -4.40 1.55 10.25
N LEU A 50 -3.30 1.32 9.52
CA LEU A 50 -2.99 -0.01 8.96
C LEU A 50 -2.85 -1.09 10.04
N ARG A 51 -2.30 -0.75 11.22
CA ARG A 51 -2.19 -1.70 12.33
C ARG A 51 -3.55 -2.12 12.86
N VAL A 52 -4.52 -1.19 12.95
CA VAL A 52 -5.91 -1.54 13.33
C VAL A 52 -6.46 -2.61 12.40
N CYS A 53 -6.28 -2.45 11.09
CA CYS A 53 -6.73 -3.44 10.11
C CYS A 53 -5.98 -4.78 10.25
N GLY A 54 -4.68 -4.75 10.49
CA GLY A 54 -3.89 -5.97 10.72
C GLY A 54 -4.27 -6.71 12.00
N ASP A 55 -4.51 -5.99 13.09
CA ASP A 55 -4.95 -6.56 14.37
C ASP A 55 -6.35 -7.17 14.23
N CYS A 56 -7.25 -6.49 13.53
CA CYS A 56 -8.59 -6.98 13.23
C CYS A 56 -8.57 -8.24 12.35
N TYR A 57 -7.73 -8.25 11.31
CA TYR A 57 -7.46 -9.44 10.50
C TYR A 57 -6.95 -10.60 11.37
N ASN A 58 -6.05 -10.36 12.33
CA ASN A 58 -5.54 -11.40 13.21
C ASN A 58 -6.63 -12.02 14.11
N VAL A 59 -7.65 -11.24 14.46
CA VAL A 59 -8.82 -11.71 15.22
C VAL A 59 -9.77 -12.53 14.34
N LEU A 60 -10.15 -12.01 13.18
CA LEU A 60 -11.16 -12.65 12.30
C LEU A 60 -10.58 -13.76 11.39
N ARG A 61 -9.28 -13.71 11.11
CA ARG A 61 -8.54 -14.59 10.19
C ARG A 61 -9.11 -14.63 8.77
N ASP A 62 -9.71 -13.52 8.32
CA ASP A 62 -10.29 -13.38 7.00
C ASP A 62 -9.54 -12.29 6.20
N PRO A 63 -8.86 -12.64 5.09
CA PRO A 63 -8.06 -11.69 4.31
C PRO A 63 -8.88 -10.56 3.67
N GLU A 64 -10.19 -10.74 3.46
CA GLU A 64 -11.06 -9.70 2.89
C GLU A 64 -11.22 -8.52 3.87
N ILE A 65 -11.18 -8.78 5.17
CA ILE A 65 -11.27 -7.77 6.23
C ILE A 65 -10.14 -6.74 6.13
N GLU A 66 -8.91 -7.16 5.84
CA GLU A 66 -7.78 -6.23 5.76
C GLU A 66 -7.93 -5.29 4.54
N VAL A 67 -8.51 -5.78 3.45
CA VAL A 67 -8.79 -4.97 2.25
C VAL A 67 -9.93 -4.00 2.53
N ASP A 68 -11.05 -4.49 3.03
CA ASP A 68 -12.24 -3.67 3.31
C ASP A 68 -12.00 -2.63 4.40
N CYS A 69 -11.22 -2.96 5.42
CA CYS A 69 -10.83 -2.04 6.48
C CYS A 69 -10.05 -0.83 5.96
N ARG A 70 -9.24 -1.00 4.91
CA ARG A 70 -8.45 0.09 4.30
C ARG A 70 -9.22 0.90 3.27
N SER A 71 -10.35 0.37 2.78
CA SER A 71 -11.11 0.98 1.69
C SER A 71 -11.59 2.41 2.03
N GLY A 72 -11.57 3.26 0.99
CA GLY A 72 -11.97 4.66 1.11
C GLY A 72 -11.17 5.46 2.13
N CYS A 73 -9.85 5.23 2.23
CA CYS A 73 -9.00 5.81 3.27
C CYS A 73 -9.53 5.57 4.69
N PHE A 74 -9.82 4.32 5.06
CA PHE A 74 -10.32 3.95 6.39
C PHE A 74 -11.67 4.59 6.77
N THR A 75 -12.50 4.97 5.79
CA THR A 75 -13.86 5.49 6.04
C THR A 75 -14.93 4.40 6.03
N SER A 76 -14.54 3.16 5.71
CA SER A 76 -15.44 2.01 5.67
C SER A 76 -16.06 1.68 7.02
N ASP A 77 -17.23 1.05 6.99
CA ASP A 77 -17.85 0.55 8.20
C ASP A 77 -17.03 -0.61 8.81
N THR A 78 -16.31 -1.38 7.99
CA THR A 78 -15.37 -2.41 8.44
C THR A 78 -14.30 -1.84 9.36
N PHE A 79 -13.75 -0.66 9.08
CA PHE A 79 -12.79 0.00 9.97
C PHE A 79 -13.40 0.29 11.36
N LYS A 80 -14.66 0.74 11.40
CA LYS A 80 -15.38 1.04 12.64
C LYS A 80 -15.64 -0.23 13.44
N SER A 81 -16.16 -1.27 12.79
CA SER A 81 -16.36 -2.59 13.43
C SER A 81 -15.05 -3.19 13.92
N CYS A 82 -13.95 -3.00 13.19
CA CYS A 82 -12.63 -3.45 13.63
C CYS A 82 -12.21 -2.80 14.95
N LEU A 83 -12.42 -1.49 15.13
CA LEU A 83 -12.12 -0.81 16.41
C LEU A 83 -12.88 -1.40 17.58
N GLU A 84 -14.15 -1.77 17.37
CA GLU A 84 -14.96 -2.44 18.40
C GLU A 84 -14.43 -3.85 18.70
N LEU A 85 -14.09 -4.63 17.66
CA LEU A 85 -13.61 -6.01 17.79
C LEU A 85 -12.25 -6.12 18.49
N ILE A 86 -11.36 -5.15 18.29
CA ILE A 86 -10.03 -5.14 18.93
C ILE A 86 -10.03 -4.42 20.29
N GLU A 87 -11.22 -4.14 20.86
CA GLU A 87 -11.39 -3.45 22.15
C GLU A 87 -10.80 -2.03 22.18
N ARG A 88 -10.82 -1.32 21.05
CA ARG A 88 -10.35 0.08 20.90
C ARG A 88 -11.49 1.06 20.61
N GLY A 89 -12.72 0.67 20.91
CA GLY A 89 -13.92 1.48 20.68
C GLY A 89 -14.00 2.75 21.55
N ASP A 90 -13.32 2.78 22.70
CA ASP A 90 -13.20 3.95 23.56
C ASP A 90 -12.41 5.10 22.90
N GLU A 91 -11.45 4.77 22.04
CA GLU A 91 -10.64 5.71 21.25
C GLU A 91 -11.25 6.06 19.89
N PHE A 92 -12.51 5.67 19.63
CA PHE A 92 -13.15 5.80 18.32
C PHE A 92 -13.04 7.21 17.72
N PHE A 93 -13.36 8.25 18.50
CA PHE A 93 -13.30 9.63 18.02
C PHE A 93 -11.87 10.08 17.67
N ASP A 94 -10.86 9.57 18.38
CA ASP A 94 -9.47 9.89 18.10
C ASP A 94 -8.98 9.23 16.81
N PHE A 95 -9.39 7.98 16.56
CA PHE A 95 -9.14 7.32 15.29
C PHE A 95 -9.87 8.02 14.13
N MET A 96 -11.14 8.38 14.29
CA MET A 96 -11.89 9.08 13.25
C MET A 96 -11.33 10.48 12.96
N ARG A 97 -10.82 11.19 13.96
CA ARG A 97 -10.09 12.45 13.75
C ARG A 97 -8.83 12.23 12.89
N ARG A 98 -8.07 11.16 13.15
CA ARG A 98 -6.88 10.78 12.37
C ARG A 98 -7.24 10.41 10.93
N VAL A 99 -8.32 9.67 10.72
CA VAL A 99 -8.89 9.39 9.40
C VAL A 99 -9.20 10.71 8.67
N GLY A 100 -9.84 11.67 9.35
CA GLY A 100 -10.11 13.01 8.79
C GLY A 100 -8.84 13.75 8.36
N ILE A 101 -7.75 13.68 9.14
CA ILE A 101 -6.46 14.28 8.79
C ILE A 101 -5.90 13.67 7.49
N LEU A 102 -5.98 12.36 7.32
CA LEU A 102 -5.50 11.69 6.10
C LEU A 102 -6.35 12.04 4.87
N ASN A 103 -7.64 12.26 5.05
CA ASN A 103 -8.54 12.60 3.95
C ASN A 103 -8.50 14.10 3.57
N ALA A 104 -8.02 14.96 4.46
CA ALA A 104 -7.98 16.42 4.22
C ALA A 104 -7.00 16.87 3.11
N GLY A 105 -6.04 16.02 2.73
CA GLY A 105 -5.00 16.35 1.74
C GLY A 105 -5.43 16.33 0.28
N GLY A 106 -6.66 15.88 -0.03
CA GLY A 106 -7.16 15.72 -1.40
C GLY A 106 -7.95 16.93 -1.84
N LYS A 107 -7.27 17.96 -2.35
CA LYS A 107 -7.86 19.12 -3.03
C LYS A 107 -7.04 19.49 -4.25
#